data_AF-A0A5B8M708-F1
#
_entry.id   AF-A0A5B8M708-F1
#
_cell.length_a   1.000
_cell.length_b   1.000
_cell.length_c   1.000
_cell.angle_alpha   90.00
_cell.angle_beta   90.00
_cell.angle_gamma   90.00
#
_symmetry.space_group_name_H-M   'P 1'
#
loop_
_entity.id
_entity.type
_entity.pdbx_description
1 polymer ?
#
loop_
_entity_poly.entity_id
_entity_poly.type
_entity_poly.pdbx_seq_one_letter_code
_entity_poly.pdbx_strand_id
1 'polypeptide(L)'
;MSEARALRSPRGPRTPLRVGGFTRWRLRSLAQRDARAGVPRAAYEAEPVGDPTPTVQAIQAHAAHYAQREGQRFITDVRSQWTEHEALLETVERETREYAERSGAFEKAAPETLQDAASPALEDLRRLARRIDRDHRRTAHLRAIIHTRFTVARLRARRYFDYSDEKVAIYWGTLRRKHPSAENISDRPPSLERPAWLTVDDARRAMELWHGSDVFGGPAIGPRQGGDNVSS
;
A
#
# COMPACT_ATOMS: atom_id res chain seq x y z
N MET A 1 -26.40 -21.84 12.39
CA MET A 1 -25.62 -22.49 11.31
C MET A 1 -24.46 -21.56 10.97
N SER A 2 -23.23 -22.03 11.14
CA SER A 2 -22.01 -21.23 11.22
C SER A 2 -21.26 -21.26 9.89
N GLU A 3 -21.34 -20.18 9.10
CA GLU A 3 -20.42 -19.99 7.98
C GLU A 3 -19.11 -19.39 8.50
N ALA A 4 -18.23 -20.27 8.98
CA ALA A 4 -16.80 -19.99 9.04
C ALA A 4 -16.27 -19.87 7.60
N ARG A 5 -16.47 -18.70 6.99
CA ARG A 5 -15.88 -18.35 5.69
C ARG A 5 -14.38 -18.21 5.91
N ALA A 6 -13.67 -19.33 5.82
CA ALA A 6 -12.22 -19.39 5.93
C ALA A 6 -11.63 -18.29 5.04
N LEU A 7 -10.89 -17.37 5.66
CA LEU A 7 -10.09 -16.35 4.99
C LEU A 7 -9.08 -17.07 4.10
N ARG A 8 -9.49 -17.47 2.89
CA ARG A 8 -8.61 -18.07 1.91
C ARG A 8 -7.55 -17.04 1.60
N SER A 9 -6.32 -17.33 2.00
CA SER A 9 -5.16 -16.54 1.59
C SER A 9 -5.19 -16.40 0.07
N PRO A 10 -5.19 -15.16 -0.46
CA PRO A 10 -5.36 -14.93 -1.87
C PRO A 10 -4.18 -15.52 -2.64
N ARG A 11 -4.44 -16.60 -3.38
CA ARG A 11 -3.48 -17.19 -4.31
C ARG A 11 -3.52 -16.38 -5.60
N GLY A 12 -2.65 -15.37 -5.69
CA GLY A 12 -2.35 -14.75 -6.98
C GLY A 12 -1.70 -15.78 -7.92
N PRO A 13 -1.85 -15.66 -9.26
CA PRO A 13 -1.17 -16.53 -10.21
C PRO A 13 0.33 -16.54 -9.91
N ARG A 14 0.96 -17.70 -9.82
CA ARG A 14 2.38 -17.84 -9.41
C ARG A 14 3.37 -17.40 -10.48
N THR A 15 2.92 -17.25 -11.72
CA THR A 15 3.76 -16.87 -12.84
C THR A 15 4.10 -15.38 -12.79
N PRO A 16 5.39 -15.00 -12.89
CA PRO A 16 5.78 -13.61 -13.00
C PRO A 16 5.18 -13.01 -14.28
N LEU A 17 4.75 -11.74 -14.22
CA LEU A 17 4.37 -10.99 -15.40
C LEU A 17 5.63 -10.82 -16.26
N ARG A 18 5.67 -11.51 -17.41
CA ARG A 18 6.81 -11.45 -18.33
C ARG A 18 6.56 -10.48 -19.47
N VAL A 19 7.62 -9.82 -19.93
CA VAL A 19 7.53 -8.95 -21.12
C VAL A 19 7.40 -9.79 -22.38
N GLY A 20 6.22 -9.73 -23.01
CA GLY A 20 5.92 -10.44 -24.26
C GLY A 20 6.74 -9.95 -25.46
N GLY A 21 6.86 -10.81 -26.49
CA GLY A 21 7.75 -10.60 -27.64
C GLY A 21 7.55 -9.27 -28.37
N PHE A 22 6.30 -8.86 -28.59
CA PHE A 22 5.99 -7.58 -29.24
C PHE A 22 6.47 -6.37 -28.43
N THR A 23 6.26 -6.38 -27.11
CA THR A 23 6.76 -5.33 -26.22
C THR A 23 8.28 -5.29 -26.22
N ARG A 24 8.95 -6.45 -26.20
CA ARG A 24 10.41 -6.53 -26.31
C ARG A 24 10.93 -5.92 -27.62
N TRP A 25 10.29 -6.27 -28.74
CA TRP A 25 10.62 -5.71 -30.04
C TRP A 25 10.45 -4.19 -30.06
N ARG A 26 9.30 -3.68 -29.57
CA ARG A 26 9.04 -2.23 -29.47
C ARG A 26 10.07 -1.51 -28.61
N LEU A 27 10.41 -2.05 -27.44
CA LEU A 27 11.41 -1.47 -26.54
C LEU A 27 12.80 -1.43 -27.17
N ARG A 28 13.18 -2.47 -27.93
CA ARG A 28 14.45 -2.49 -28.68
C ARG A 28 14.47 -1.44 -29.79
N SER A 29 13.38 -1.32 -30.54
CA SER A 29 13.25 -0.31 -31.60
C SER A 29 13.29 1.11 -31.04
N LEU A 30 12.64 1.35 -29.90
CA LEU A 30 12.72 2.64 -29.18
C LEU A 30 14.14 2.92 -28.71
N ALA A 31 14.79 1.95 -28.06
CA ALA A 31 16.18 2.09 -27.61
C ALA A 31 17.15 2.37 -28.76
N GLN A 32 16.95 1.77 -29.94
CA GLN A 32 17.77 2.07 -31.12
C GLN A 32 17.55 3.50 -31.64
N ARG A 33 16.33 4.00 -31.61
CA ARG A 33 16.02 5.39 -32.00
C ARG A 33 16.64 6.37 -31.01
N ASP A 34 16.45 6.13 -29.71
CA ASP A 34 17.01 6.97 -28.64
C ASP A 34 18.54 6.97 -28.69
N ALA A 35 19.17 5.80 -28.94
CA ALA A 35 20.61 5.70 -29.14
C ALA A 35 21.12 6.53 -30.33
N ARG A 36 20.42 6.47 -31.47
CA ARG A 36 20.75 7.28 -32.67
C ARG A 36 20.54 8.77 -32.43
N ALA A 37 19.60 9.14 -31.56
CA ALA A 37 19.36 10.51 -31.16
C ALA A 37 20.35 11.01 -30.07
N GLY A 38 21.29 10.17 -29.63
CA GLY A 38 22.27 10.52 -28.60
C GLY A 38 21.63 10.71 -27.22
N VAL A 39 20.60 9.93 -26.90
CA VAL A 39 19.93 9.91 -25.59
C VAL A 39 20.40 8.70 -24.78
N PRO A 40 20.71 8.83 -23.47
CA PRO A 40 20.86 10.09 -22.76
C PRO A 40 22.00 10.92 -23.35
N ARG A 41 21.84 12.24 -23.41
CA ARG A 41 22.95 13.13 -23.76
C ARG A 41 23.99 12.89 -22.69
N ALA A 42 25.06 12.15 -23.01
CA ALA A 42 26.11 11.85 -22.05
C ALA A 42 26.53 13.20 -21.43
N ALA A 43 26.25 13.38 -20.14
CA ALA A 43 26.69 14.55 -19.41
C ALA A 43 28.22 14.54 -19.53
N TYR A 44 28.76 15.50 -20.26
CA TYR A 44 30.21 15.62 -20.43
C TYR A 44 30.90 16.02 -19.12
N GLU A 45 30.15 16.29 -18.05
CA GLU A 45 30.65 16.79 -16.79
C GLU A 45 29.82 16.21 -15.63
N ALA A 46 30.53 15.63 -14.66
CA ALA A 46 30.12 15.28 -13.29
C ALA A 46 29.15 14.11 -13.07
N GLU A 47 29.73 13.04 -12.52
CA GLU A 47 29.12 11.87 -11.87
C GLU A 47 28.26 10.93 -12.73
N PRO A 48 28.39 9.60 -12.54
CA PRO A 48 27.60 8.60 -13.25
C PRO A 48 26.18 8.52 -12.68
N VAL A 49 25.49 9.66 -12.57
CA VAL A 49 24.04 9.70 -12.38
C VAL A 49 23.44 9.73 -13.76
N GLY A 50 23.26 8.54 -14.34
CA GLY A 50 22.64 8.38 -15.65
C GLY A 50 21.22 8.93 -15.62
N ASP A 51 21.04 10.15 -16.12
CA ASP A 51 19.73 10.79 -16.23
C ASP A 51 18.74 9.81 -16.89
N PRO A 52 17.60 9.52 -16.24
CA PRO A 52 16.65 8.56 -16.76
C PRO A 52 16.10 9.11 -18.07
N THR A 53 16.30 8.35 -19.16
CA THR A 53 15.74 8.68 -20.48
C THR A 53 14.22 8.93 -20.39
N PRO A 54 13.64 9.71 -21.31
CA PRO A 54 12.18 9.90 -21.35
C PRO A 54 11.40 8.58 -21.37
N THR A 55 11.94 7.55 -22.00
CA THR A 55 11.35 6.20 -22.01
C THR A 55 11.34 5.56 -20.61
N VAL A 56 12.43 5.67 -19.85
CA VAL A 56 12.49 5.19 -18.45
C VAL A 56 11.54 5.99 -17.57
N GLN A 57 11.49 7.31 -17.71
CA GLN A 57 10.55 8.18 -16.98
C GLN A 57 9.08 7.80 -17.27
N ALA A 58 8.74 7.51 -18.52
CA ALA A 58 7.40 7.05 -18.88
C ALA A 58 7.05 5.69 -18.26
N ILE A 59 8.02 4.77 -18.19
CA ILE A 59 7.84 3.48 -17.50
C ILE A 59 7.63 3.71 -16.00
N GLN A 60 8.44 4.56 -15.36
CA GLN A 60 8.30 4.97 -13.95
C GLN A 60 6.91 5.54 -13.68
N ALA A 61 6.47 6.53 -14.47
CA ALA A 61 5.16 7.16 -14.31
C ALA A 61 4.01 6.15 -14.43
N HIS A 62 4.08 5.22 -15.38
CA HIS A 62 3.07 4.18 -15.53
C HIS A 62 3.07 3.19 -14.35
N ALA A 63 4.24 2.83 -13.83
CA ALA A 63 4.34 1.95 -12.67
C ALA A 63 3.80 2.62 -11.40
N ALA A 64 4.16 3.89 -11.17
CA ALA A 64 3.65 4.70 -10.09
C ALA A 64 2.13 4.88 -10.15
N HIS A 65 1.58 5.21 -11.33
CA HIS A 65 0.13 5.34 -11.52
C HIS A 65 -0.62 4.02 -11.30
N TYR A 66 -0.03 2.89 -11.71
CA TYR A 66 -0.62 1.57 -11.42
C TYR A 66 -0.67 1.30 -9.91
N ALA A 67 0.44 1.55 -9.19
CA ALA A 67 0.49 1.38 -7.75
C ALA A 67 -0.50 2.31 -7.03
N GLN A 68 -0.58 3.59 -7.44
CA GLN A 68 -1.57 4.53 -6.91
C GLN A 68 -3.00 4.01 -7.07
N ARG A 69 -3.35 3.47 -8.24
CA ARG A 69 -4.68 2.91 -8.48
C ARG A 69 -4.99 1.72 -7.58
N GLU A 70 -4.03 0.81 -7.38
CA GLU A 70 -4.22 -0.33 -6.48
C GLU A 70 -4.32 0.12 -5.01
N GLY A 71 -3.57 1.14 -4.60
CA GLY A 71 -3.71 1.76 -3.28
C GLY A 71 -5.09 2.39 -3.07
N GLN A 72 -5.57 3.17 -4.05
CA GLN A 72 -6.89 3.78 -4.01
C GLN A 72 -8.00 2.73 -3.94
N ARG A 73 -7.90 1.67 -4.75
CA ARG A 73 -8.84 0.53 -4.70
C ARG A 73 -8.87 -0.12 -3.33
N PHE A 74 -7.69 -0.41 -2.77
CA PHE A 74 -7.59 -0.96 -1.42
C PHE A 74 -8.35 -0.09 -0.41
N ILE A 75 -8.08 1.22 -0.39
CA ILE A 75 -8.72 2.16 0.56
C ILE A 75 -10.22 2.21 0.38
N THR A 76 -10.69 2.34 -0.86
CA THR A 76 -12.12 2.32 -1.16
C THR A 76 -12.77 1.01 -0.68
N ASP A 77 -12.11 -0.13 -0.90
CA ASP A 77 -12.63 -1.44 -0.50
C ASP A 77 -12.65 -1.62 1.03
N VAL A 78 -11.67 -1.09 1.77
CA VAL A 78 -11.56 -1.30 3.23
C VAL A 78 -12.16 -0.20 4.09
N ARG A 79 -12.61 0.92 3.51
CA ARG A 79 -13.04 2.11 4.27
C ARG A 79 -14.06 1.78 5.38
N SER A 80 -15.10 1.03 5.04
CA SER A 80 -16.13 0.64 6.02
C SER A 80 -15.58 -0.25 7.14
N GLN A 81 -14.76 -1.25 6.81
CA GLN A 81 -14.13 -2.14 7.80
C GLN A 81 -13.12 -1.40 8.67
N TRP A 82 -12.41 -0.42 8.12
CA TRP A 82 -11.48 0.42 8.85
C TRP A 82 -12.20 1.30 9.85
N THR A 83 -13.25 2.00 9.44
CA THR A 83 -14.08 2.82 10.35
C THR A 83 -14.70 1.97 11.46
N GLU A 84 -15.21 0.78 11.14
CA GLU A 84 -15.73 -0.15 12.15
C GLU A 84 -14.65 -0.60 13.13
N HIS A 85 -13.45 -0.92 12.63
CA HIS A 85 -12.31 -1.34 13.45
C HIS A 85 -11.89 -0.25 14.44
N GLU A 86 -11.76 1.00 13.99
CA GLU A 86 -11.41 2.13 14.87
C GLU A 86 -12.48 2.37 15.95
N ALA A 87 -13.77 2.36 15.59
CA ALA A 87 -14.86 2.54 16.55
C ALA A 87 -14.93 1.39 17.58
N LEU A 88 -14.65 0.15 17.16
CA LEU A 88 -14.59 -1.00 18.06
C LEU A 88 -13.39 -0.95 18.99
N LEU A 89 -12.24 -0.44 18.55
CA LEU A 89 -11.08 -0.27 19.43
C LEU A 89 -11.40 0.69 20.58
N GLU A 90 -12.02 1.84 20.28
CA GLU A 90 -12.43 2.80 21.30
C GLU A 90 -13.48 2.19 22.26
N THR A 91 -14.44 1.45 21.72
CA THR A 91 -15.47 0.76 22.51
C THR A 91 -14.85 -0.28 23.45
N VAL A 92 -13.97 -1.14 22.93
CA VAL A 92 -13.26 -2.16 23.71
C VAL A 92 -12.42 -1.51 24.80
N GLU A 93 -11.70 -0.43 24.51
CA GLU A 93 -10.89 0.29 25.50
C GLU A 93 -11.77 0.87 26.63
N ARG A 94 -12.90 1.50 26.29
CA ARG A 94 -13.86 2.01 27.26
C ARG A 94 -14.44 0.89 28.13
N GLU A 95 -14.89 -0.19 27.51
CA GLU A 95 -15.53 -1.30 28.21
C GLU A 95 -14.53 -2.07 29.08
N THR A 96 -13.27 -2.19 28.65
CA THR A 96 -12.21 -2.79 29.47
C THR A 96 -11.93 -1.96 30.72
N ARG A 97 -11.95 -0.62 30.60
CA ARG A 97 -11.85 0.28 31.77
C ARG A 97 -13.05 0.13 32.70
N GLU A 98 -14.26 0.14 32.15
CA GLU A 98 -15.51 -0.08 32.92
C GLU A 98 -15.49 -1.43 33.65
N TYR A 99 -14.99 -2.49 32.99
CA TYR A 99 -14.84 -3.81 33.60
C TYR A 99 -13.85 -3.79 34.75
N ALA A 100 -12.69 -3.14 34.60
CA ALA A 100 -11.68 -3.01 35.64
C ALA A 100 -12.21 -2.24 36.87
N GLU A 101 -12.97 -1.16 36.65
CA GLU A 101 -13.60 -0.39 37.72
C GLU A 101 -14.65 -1.21 38.48
N ARG A 102 -15.56 -1.88 37.75
CA ARG A 102 -16.63 -2.68 38.35
C ARG A 102 -16.13 -3.93 39.06
N SER A 103 -15.15 -4.62 38.48
CA SER A 103 -14.52 -5.78 39.13
C SER A 103 -13.79 -5.37 40.41
N GLY A 104 -13.02 -4.27 40.38
CA GLY A 104 -12.35 -3.74 41.56
C GLY A 104 -13.32 -3.24 42.65
N ALA A 105 -14.47 -2.67 42.29
CA ALA A 105 -15.51 -2.31 43.24
C ALA A 105 -16.19 -3.54 43.85
N PHE A 106 -16.43 -4.57 43.03
CA PHE A 106 -17.04 -5.83 43.46
C PHE A 106 -16.15 -6.61 44.44
N GLU A 107 -14.84 -6.66 44.20
CA GLU A 107 -13.85 -7.26 45.12
C GLU A 107 -13.79 -6.54 46.48
N LYS A 108 -14.04 -5.22 46.51
CA LYS A 108 -14.06 -4.41 47.74
C LYS A 108 -15.37 -4.48 48.52
N ALA A 109 -16.48 -4.79 47.85
CA ALA A 109 -17.84 -4.76 48.42
C ALA A 109 -18.21 -6.01 49.27
N ALA A 110 -17.22 -6.66 49.88
CA ALA A 110 -17.28 -7.79 50.83
C ALA A 110 -17.33 -9.22 50.24
N PRO A 111 -16.68 -10.19 50.92
CA PRO A 111 -16.59 -11.59 50.50
C PRO A 111 -17.87 -12.42 50.70
N GLU A 112 -18.88 -11.90 51.40
CA GLU A 112 -20.17 -12.59 51.61
C GLU A 112 -21.05 -12.55 50.35
N THR A 113 -20.98 -11.46 49.57
CA THR A 113 -21.63 -11.31 48.25
C THR A 113 -20.98 -12.16 47.16
N LEU A 114 -19.74 -12.62 47.37
CA LEU A 114 -19.03 -13.54 46.47
C LEU A 114 -19.51 -15.00 46.58
N GLN A 115 -20.22 -15.35 47.65
CA GLN A 115 -20.76 -16.72 47.84
C GLN A 115 -22.02 -16.98 47.00
N ASP A 116 -22.73 -15.93 46.59
CA ASP A 116 -23.96 -16.06 45.80
C ASP A 116 -23.66 -15.98 44.29
N ALA A 117 -23.45 -17.16 43.68
CA ALA A 117 -23.15 -17.30 42.26
C ALA A 117 -24.25 -16.73 41.32
N ALA A 118 -25.43 -16.43 41.87
CA ALA A 118 -26.59 -15.86 41.19
C ALA A 118 -26.75 -14.34 41.37
N SER A 119 -25.78 -13.64 41.98
CA SER A 119 -25.85 -12.18 42.17
C SER A 119 -26.03 -11.42 40.83
N PRO A 120 -27.01 -10.50 40.70
CA PRO A 120 -27.23 -9.70 39.50
C PRO A 120 -26.00 -8.90 39.05
N ALA A 121 -25.22 -8.38 40.01
CA ALA A 121 -24.00 -7.64 39.73
C ALA A 121 -22.91 -8.51 39.08
N LEU A 122 -22.81 -9.78 39.50
CA LEU A 122 -21.89 -10.75 38.90
C LEU A 122 -22.33 -11.15 37.50
N GLU A 123 -23.64 -11.28 37.26
CA GLU A 123 -24.16 -11.55 35.92
C GLU A 123 -23.93 -10.38 34.95
N ASP A 124 -24.07 -9.14 35.41
CA ASP A 124 -23.75 -7.96 34.60
C ASP A 124 -22.25 -7.86 34.28
N LEU A 125 -21.37 -8.20 35.23
CA LEU A 125 -19.93 -8.36 34.97
C LEU A 125 -19.64 -9.44 33.92
N ARG A 126 -20.29 -10.60 34.00
CA ARG A 126 -20.17 -11.68 33.00
C ARG A 126 -20.70 -11.25 31.63
N ARG A 127 -21.79 -10.49 31.57
CA ARG A 127 -22.33 -9.92 30.32
C ARG A 127 -21.34 -8.95 29.69
N LEU A 128 -20.75 -8.06 30.50
CA LEU A 128 -19.71 -7.13 30.07
C LEU A 128 -18.48 -7.87 29.53
N ALA A 129 -17.97 -8.87 30.27
CA ALA A 129 -16.84 -9.70 29.82
C ALA A 129 -17.13 -10.42 28.49
N ARG A 130 -18.33 -10.99 28.32
CA ARG A 130 -18.75 -11.63 27.06
C ARG A 130 -18.87 -10.66 25.89
N ARG A 131 -19.24 -9.39 26.16
CA ARG A 131 -19.31 -8.34 25.13
C ARG A 131 -17.90 -7.92 24.70
N ILE A 132 -17.00 -7.66 25.65
CA ILE A 132 -15.58 -7.34 25.39
C ILE A 132 -14.92 -8.44 24.55
N ASP A 133 -15.10 -9.71 24.91
CA ASP A 133 -14.54 -10.84 24.15
C ASP A 133 -15.13 -10.93 22.73
N ARG A 134 -16.44 -10.70 22.57
CA ARG A 134 -17.08 -10.65 21.24
C ARG A 134 -16.47 -9.54 20.38
N ASP A 135 -16.30 -8.35 20.95
CA ASP A 135 -15.81 -7.19 20.23
C ASP A 135 -14.32 -7.33 19.90
N HIS A 136 -13.51 -7.92 20.80
CA HIS A 136 -12.13 -8.32 20.48
C HIS A 136 -12.03 -9.27 19.29
N ARG A 137 -12.89 -10.31 19.25
CA ARG A 137 -12.95 -11.24 18.11
C ARG A 137 -13.34 -10.53 16.82
N ARG A 138 -14.28 -9.58 16.88
CA ARG A 138 -14.69 -8.78 15.72
C ARG A 138 -13.55 -7.88 15.23
N THR A 139 -12.85 -7.19 16.14
CA THR A 139 -11.68 -6.36 15.83
C THR A 139 -10.57 -7.18 15.19
N ALA A 140 -10.24 -8.36 15.74
CA ALA A 140 -9.25 -9.26 15.16
C ALA A 140 -9.64 -9.72 13.75
N HIS A 141 -10.92 -10.03 13.53
CA HIS A 141 -11.44 -10.39 12.22
C HIS A 141 -11.33 -9.25 11.19
N LEU A 142 -11.71 -8.02 11.57
CA LEU A 142 -11.59 -6.85 10.71
C LEU A 142 -10.13 -6.56 10.36
N ARG A 143 -9.22 -6.62 11.35
CA ARG A 143 -7.78 -6.47 11.14
C ARG A 143 -7.24 -7.49 10.13
N ALA A 144 -7.66 -8.75 10.24
CA ALA A 144 -7.25 -9.80 9.31
C ALA A 144 -7.75 -9.55 7.87
N ILE A 145 -9.00 -9.10 7.69
CA ILE A 145 -9.55 -8.73 6.38
C ILE A 145 -8.76 -7.57 5.77
N ILE A 146 -8.53 -6.51 6.54
CA ILE A 146 -7.80 -5.32 6.10
C ILE A 146 -6.38 -5.71 5.68
N HIS A 147 -5.66 -6.46 6.52
CA HIS A 147 -4.31 -6.92 6.23
C HIS A 147 -4.25 -7.81 4.97
N THR A 148 -5.23 -8.70 4.80
CA THR A 148 -5.31 -9.57 3.61
C THR A 148 -5.49 -8.75 2.34
N ARG A 149 -6.41 -7.78 2.34
CA ARG A 149 -6.66 -6.90 1.18
C ARG A 149 -5.45 -6.01 0.87
N PHE A 150 -4.80 -5.47 1.90
CA PHE A 150 -3.55 -4.73 1.76
C PHE A 150 -2.47 -5.57 1.10
N THR A 151 -2.27 -6.80 1.59
CA THR A 151 -1.26 -7.73 1.05
C THR A 151 -1.53 -8.02 -0.43
N VAL A 152 -2.78 -8.18 -0.85
CA VAL A 152 -3.14 -8.37 -2.27
C VAL A 152 -2.78 -7.16 -3.10
N ALA A 153 -3.20 -5.96 -2.69
CA ALA A 153 -2.92 -4.72 -3.41
C ALA A 153 -1.40 -4.51 -3.53
N ARG A 154 -0.66 -4.72 -2.45
CA ARG A 154 0.80 -4.63 -2.40
C ARG A 154 1.45 -5.63 -3.36
N LEU A 155 1.01 -6.89 -3.37
CA LEU A 155 1.55 -7.92 -4.26
C LEU A 155 1.30 -7.59 -5.74
N ARG A 156 0.11 -7.08 -6.09
CA ARG A 156 -0.22 -6.67 -7.46
C ARG A 156 0.68 -5.53 -7.92
N ALA A 157 0.82 -4.49 -7.09
CA ALA A 157 1.68 -3.35 -7.39
C ALA A 157 3.17 -3.74 -7.49
N ARG A 158 3.69 -4.55 -6.56
CA ARG A 158 5.08 -5.07 -6.61
C ARG A 158 5.35 -5.85 -7.89
N ARG A 159 4.47 -6.77 -8.26
CA ARG A 159 4.61 -7.53 -9.52
C ARG A 159 4.61 -6.64 -10.76
N TYR A 160 3.85 -5.55 -10.73
CA TYR A 160 3.84 -4.58 -11.83
C TYR A 160 5.15 -3.79 -11.90
N PHE A 161 5.77 -3.48 -10.76
CA PHE A 161 7.11 -2.93 -10.70
C PHE A 161 8.16 -3.92 -11.23
N ASP A 162 8.11 -5.19 -10.83
CA ASP A 162 9.03 -6.21 -11.35
C ASP A 162 8.93 -6.35 -12.89
N TYR A 163 7.71 -6.29 -13.41
CA TYR A 163 7.44 -6.26 -14.85
C TYR A 163 7.99 -4.99 -15.53
N SER A 164 7.88 -3.84 -14.86
CA SER A 164 8.40 -2.58 -15.35
C SER A 164 9.93 -2.53 -15.31
N ASP A 165 10.57 -3.10 -14.29
CA ASP A 165 12.02 -3.28 -14.21
C ASP A 165 12.53 -4.17 -15.35
N GLU A 166 11.80 -5.25 -15.70
CA GLU A 166 12.14 -6.06 -16.88
C GLU A 166 12.10 -5.23 -18.18
N LYS A 167 11.11 -4.32 -18.33
CA LYS A 167 11.08 -3.40 -19.50
C LYS A 167 12.28 -2.47 -19.53
N VAL A 168 12.63 -1.87 -18.38
CA VAL A 168 13.80 -0.98 -18.27
C VAL A 168 15.07 -1.74 -18.63
N ALA A 169 15.27 -2.95 -18.11
CA ALA A 169 16.46 -3.76 -18.41
C ALA A 169 16.59 -4.06 -19.91
N ILE A 170 15.48 -4.41 -20.58
CA ILE A 170 15.47 -4.70 -22.03
C ILE A 170 15.79 -3.44 -22.85
N TYR A 171 15.16 -2.32 -22.50
CA TYR A 171 15.40 -1.03 -23.13
C TYR A 171 16.86 -0.60 -22.94
N TRP A 172 17.32 -0.53 -21.68
CA TRP A 172 18.65 -0.06 -21.31
C TRP A 172 19.77 -0.91 -21.92
N GLY A 173 19.63 -2.24 -21.85
CA GLY A 173 20.61 -3.15 -22.44
C GLY A 173 20.69 -3.03 -23.97
N THR A 174 19.61 -2.58 -24.64
CA THR A 174 19.64 -2.31 -26.09
C THR A 174 20.21 -0.93 -26.39
N LEU A 175 19.85 0.06 -25.58
CA LEU A 175 20.32 1.44 -25.68
C LEU A 175 21.84 1.49 -25.58
N ARG A 176 22.41 0.94 -24.50
CA ARG A 176 23.86 0.90 -24.27
C ARG A 176 24.63 0.22 -25.40
N ARG A 177 24.11 -0.89 -25.95
CA ARG A 177 24.75 -1.60 -27.08
C ARG A 177 24.76 -0.84 -28.40
N LYS A 178 23.93 0.20 -28.54
CA LYS A 178 23.74 0.94 -29.79
C LYS A 178 24.12 2.41 -29.67
N HIS A 179 24.36 2.90 -28.46
CA HIS A 179 24.73 4.29 -28.20
C HIS A 179 26.16 4.55 -28.69
N PRO A 180 26.44 5.67 -29.39
CA PRO A 180 27.77 6.00 -29.90
C PRO A 180 28.84 6.13 -28.82
N SER A 181 28.46 6.58 -27.62
CA SER A 181 29.33 6.71 -26.45
C SER A 181 28.87 5.74 -25.37
N ALA A 182 28.97 4.45 -25.63
CA ALA A 182 28.49 3.42 -24.72
C ALA A 182 29.32 3.36 -23.44
N GLU A 183 30.61 3.71 -23.49
CA GLU A 183 31.49 3.79 -22.32
C GLU A 183 31.02 4.80 -21.26
N ASN A 184 30.25 5.82 -21.66
CA ASN A 184 29.74 6.85 -20.77
C ASN A 184 28.37 6.50 -20.17
N ILE A 185 27.80 5.34 -20.53
CA ILE A 185 26.50 4.87 -20.01
C ILE A 185 26.73 3.77 -19.00
N SER A 186 26.18 3.94 -17.80
CA SER A 186 26.21 2.96 -16.73
C SER A 186 25.77 1.56 -17.20
N ASP A 187 26.52 0.55 -16.76
CA ASP A 187 26.23 -0.86 -17.03
C ASP A 187 24.90 -1.31 -16.41
N ARG A 188 24.51 -0.67 -15.30
CA ARG A 188 23.30 -1.02 -14.57
C ARG A 188 22.13 -0.14 -15.04
N PRO A 189 20.96 -0.73 -15.32
CA PRO A 189 19.77 0.05 -15.60
C PRO A 189 19.39 0.89 -14.37
N PRO A 190 18.81 2.09 -14.58
CA PRO A 190 18.26 2.88 -13.48
C PRO A 190 17.15 2.10 -12.77
N SER A 191 17.17 2.11 -11.43
CA SER A 191 16.15 1.47 -10.61
C SER A 191 14.89 2.33 -10.56
N LEU A 192 13.72 1.72 -10.73
CA LEU A 192 12.45 2.40 -10.55
C LEU A 192 12.17 2.71 -9.08
N GLU A 193 11.78 3.95 -8.81
CA GLU A 193 11.42 4.39 -7.46
C GLU A 193 10.06 3.82 -7.07
N ARG A 194 10.04 3.10 -5.94
CA ARG A 194 8.83 2.44 -5.43
C ARG A 194 8.14 3.36 -4.42
N PRO A 195 6.82 3.56 -4.50
CA PRO A 195 6.06 4.28 -3.48
C PRO A 195 6.29 3.72 -2.07
N ALA A 196 6.36 4.60 -1.06
CA ALA A 196 6.65 4.24 0.33
C ALA A 196 5.66 3.21 0.91
N TRP A 197 4.40 3.23 0.52
CA TRP A 197 3.41 2.26 1.00
C TRP A 197 3.70 0.81 0.53
N LEU A 198 4.54 0.62 -0.49
CA LEU A 198 5.01 -0.69 -0.93
C LEU A 198 6.17 -1.23 -0.10
N THR A 199 6.86 -0.38 0.68
CA THR A 199 8.01 -0.78 1.50
C THR A 199 7.60 -1.19 2.91
N VAL A 200 6.41 -0.82 3.37
CA VAL A 200 5.88 -1.22 4.68
C VAL A 200 5.16 -2.56 4.64
N ASP A 201 5.26 -3.31 5.74
CA ASP A 201 4.59 -4.61 5.93
C ASP A 201 3.21 -4.50 6.60
N ASP A 202 2.91 -3.36 7.21
CA ASP A 202 1.66 -3.13 7.93
C ASP A 202 0.69 -2.23 7.16
N ALA A 203 -0.57 -2.66 7.10
CA ALA A 203 -1.67 -1.91 6.50
C ALA A 203 -1.94 -0.61 7.25
N ARG A 204 -1.77 -0.58 8.57
CA ARG A 204 -1.94 0.64 9.37
C ARG A 204 -0.89 1.68 9.02
N ARG A 205 0.38 1.28 8.98
CA ARG A 205 1.47 2.16 8.57
C ARG A 205 1.34 2.62 7.11
N ALA A 206 0.83 1.76 6.23
CA ALA A 206 0.50 2.15 4.86
C ALA A 206 -0.65 3.19 4.80
N MET A 207 -1.67 3.06 5.65
CA MET A 207 -2.74 4.05 5.78
C MET A 207 -2.22 5.37 6.35
N GLU A 208 -1.37 5.34 7.38
CA GLU A 208 -0.72 6.53 7.93
C GLU A 208 0.14 7.25 6.88
N LEU A 209 0.91 6.50 6.07
CA LEU A 209 1.64 7.05 4.94
C LEU A 209 0.72 7.62 3.86
N TRP A 210 -0.46 7.03 3.66
CA TRP A 210 -1.44 7.50 2.70
C TRP A 210 -2.18 8.76 3.18
N HIS A 211 -2.47 8.86 4.48
CA HIS A 211 -3.15 9.99 5.10
C HIS A 211 -2.21 11.15 5.48
N GLY A 212 -0.93 10.87 5.70
CA GLY A 212 0.09 11.84 6.10
C GLY A 212 0.96 12.39 4.96
N SER A 213 0.89 11.84 3.74
CA SER A 213 1.54 12.45 2.57
C SER A 213 0.56 13.37 1.85
N ASP A 214 0.84 14.68 1.88
CA ASP A 214 0.35 15.59 0.85
C ASP A 214 0.68 14.98 -0.51
N VAL A 215 -0.37 14.73 -1.29
CA VAL A 215 -0.41 14.60 -2.75
C VAL A 215 0.97 14.36 -3.40
N PHE A 216 1.37 13.08 -3.46
CA PHE A 216 2.27 12.48 -4.45
C PHE A 216 3.66 13.14 -4.61
N GLY A 217 4.72 12.33 -4.51
CA GLY A 217 6.01 12.59 -5.16
C GLY A 217 5.94 12.58 -6.70
N GLY A 218 4.95 13.24 -7.28
CA GLY A 218 4.85 13.64 -8.68
C GLY A 218 4.43 15.11 -8.70
N PRO A 219 4.93 15.92 -9.64
CA PRO A 219 4.77 17.38 -9.58
C PRO A 219 3.31 17.72 -9.38
N ALA A 220 3.05 18.52 -8.35
CA ALA A 220 1.76 19.14 -8.12
C ALA A 220 1.29 19.73 -9.45
N ILE A 221 0.27 19.12 -10.06
CA ILE A 221 -0.56 19.84 -11.02
C ILE A 221 -1.20 20.90 -10.14
N GLY A 222 -0.62 22.11 -10.18
CA GLY A 222 -1.07 23.23 -9.38
C GLY A 222 -2.57 23.47 -9.56
N PRO A 223 -3.18 24.25 -8.64
CA PRO A 223 -4.57 24.66 -8.84
C PRO A 223 -4.70 25.25 -10.25
N ARG A 224 -5.70 24.77 -11.00
CA ARG A 224 -6.12 25.40 -12.25
C ARG A 224 -6.42 26.87 -11.93
N GLN A 225 -5.46 27.76 -12.17
CA GLN A 225 -5.75 29.17 -12.40
C GLN A 225 -6.46 29.27 -13.76
N GLY A 226 -7.78 29.12 -13.75
CA GLY A 226 -8.64 29.87 -14.64
C GLY A 226 -9.33 30.86 -13.71
N GLY A 227 -8.93 32.13 -13.66
CA GLY A 227 -8.89 33.00 -14.82
C GLY A 227 -10.17 33.81 -14.77
N ASP A 228 -10.21 34.77 -13.86
CA ASP A 228 -11.20 35.83 -13.86
C ASP A 228 -11.14 36.54 -15.21
N ASN A 229 -12.26 36.52 -15.92
CA ASN A 229 -12.60 37.48 -16.96
C ASN A 229 -14.11 37.66 -16.91
N VAL A 230 -14.57 38.49 -15.97
CA VAL A 230 -15.81 39.23 -16.13
C VAL A 230 -15.46 40.69 -15.98
N SER A 231 -15.33 41.34 -17.14
CA SER A 231 -15.25 42.79 -17.26
C SER A 231 -16.57 43.42 -16.80
N SER A 232 -16.48 44.46 -15.98
CA SER A 232 -17.45 45.55 -15.87
C SER A 232 -16.66 46.82 -15.55
#